data_AF-A0A7S4RHN8-F1
#
_entry.id   AF-A0A7S4RHN8-F1
#
_cell.length_a   1.000
_cell.length_b   1.000
_cell.length_c   1.000
_cell.angle_alpha   90.00
_cell.angle_beta   90.00
_cell.angle_gamma   90.00
#
_symmetry.space_group_name_H-M   'P 1'
#
loop_
_entity.id
_entity.type
_entity.pdbx_description
1 polymer ?
#
loop_
_entity_poly.entity_id
_entity_poly.type
_entity_poly.pdbx_seq_one_letter_code
_entity_poly.pdbx_strand_id
1 'polypeptide(L)'
;SIQKQKEVKKRMIHSEVHAVTSTIQQFGEELAFRYLFPNAVVIIVELVGDVTYDNAPPCPKCDTLLRAVGVGSACHSTKRGIVVEDLQLGNSNVEFLNRETVRIPFRAACNELGVECLRLKEAEERIHNLDAVNIGARKVI
;
A
#
# COMPACT_ATOMS: atom_id res chain seq x y z
N SER A 1 -13.71 -20.64 35.01
CA SER A 1 -13.14 -20.86 33.67
C SER A 1 -13.32 -19.59 32.86
N ILE A 2 -12.34 -18.68 32.90
CA ILE A 2 -12.45 -17.35 32.28
C ILE A 2 -12.02 -17.48 30.82
N GLN A 3 -12.98 -17.33 29.91
CA GLN A 3 -12.75 -17.27 28.47
C GLN A 3 -11.84 -16.08 28.16
N LYS A 4 -10.58 -16.37 27.81
CA LYS A 4 -9.70 -15.43 27.09
C LYS A 4 -10.36 -15.13 25.74
N GLN A 5 -11.10 -14.03 25.67
CA GLN A 5 -11.43 -13.43 24.37
C GLN A 5 -10.10 -13.03 23.72
N LYS A 6 -9.70 -13.79 22.70
CA LYS A 6 -8.62 -13.42 21.79
C LYS A 6 -9.07 -12.11 21.14
N GLU A 7 -8.52 -11.00 21.58
CA GLU A 7 -8.68 -9.71 20.92
C GLU A 7 -8.22 -9.90 19.46
N VAL A 8 -9.18 -9.96 18.54
CA VAL A 8 -8.86 -9.98 17.11
C VAL A 8 -8.27 -8.61 16.84
N LYS A 9 -6.94 -8.51 16.77
CA LYS A 9 -6.25 -7.29 16.31
C LYS A 9 -6.87 -6.88 14.98
N LYS A 10 -7.74 -5.87 15.00
CA LYS A 10 -8.38 -5.31 13.81
C LYS A 10 -7.23 -4.76 12.97
N ARG A 11 -6.91 -5.42 11.86
CA ARG A 11 -5.90 -4.93 10.92
C ARG A 11 -6.48 -3.67 10.28
N MET A 12 -5.94 -2.51 10.65
CA MET A 12 -6.31 -1.24 10.06
C MET A 12 -5.55 -1.08 8.74
N ILE A 13 -6.28 -0.85 7.65
CA ILE A 13 -5.71 -0.47 6.36
C ILE A 13 -5.54 1.04 6.39
N HIS A 14 -4.36 1.52 6.00
CA HIS A 14 -4.07 2.96 6.03
C HIS A 14 -4.72 3.68 4.84
N SER A 15 -4.93 4.99 4.99
CA SER A 15 -5.60 5.83 3.99
C SER A 15 -4.85 5.86 2.67
N GLU A 16 -3.51 5.76 2.66
CA GLU A 16 -2.70 5.71 1.44
C GLU A 16 -3.05 4.47 0.58
N VAL A 17 -3.32 3.33 1.22
CA VAL A 17 -3.71 2.11 0.53
C VAL A 17 -5.08 2.29 -0.12
N HIS A 18 -6.04 2.85 0.63
CA HIS A 18 -7.36 3.17 0.08
C HIS A 18 -7.28 4.18 -1.06
N ALA A 19 -6.46 5.22 -0.95
CA ALA A 19 -6.29 6.22 -1.99
C ALA A 19 -5.77 5.62 -3.31
N VAL A 20 -4.77 4.73 -3.23
CA VAL A 20 -4.27 3.98 -4.39
C VAL A 20 -5.38 3.11 -5.00
N THR A 21 -6.09 2.33 -4.19
CA THR A 21 -7.15 1.45 -4.68
C THR A 21 -8.31 2.24 -5.30
N SER A 22 -8.76 3.31 -4.65
CA SER A 22 -9.81 4.20 -5.17
C SER A 22 -9.41 4.86 -6.49
N THR A 23 -8.14 5.21 -6.66
CA THR A 23 -7.64 5.75 -7.93
C THR A 23 -7.77 4.72 -9.06
N ILE A 24 -7.40 3.46 -8.77
CA ILE A 24 -7.57 2.36 -9.75
C ILE A 24 -9.06 2.13 -10.04
N GLN A 25 -9.92 2.16 -9.01
CA GLN A 25 -11.36 2.02 -9.18
C GLN A 25 -11.94 3.10 -10.10
N GLN A 26 -11.52 4.35 -9.92
CA GLN A 26 -12.09 5.50 -10.61
C GLN A 26 -11.58 5.63 -12.05
N PHE A 27 -10.30 5.34 -12.30
CA PHE A 27 -9.64 5.64 -13.57
C PHE A 27 -9.24 4.40 -14.37
N GLY A 28 -9.31 3.21 -13.77
CA GLY A 28 -8.79 1.98 -14.32
C GLY A 28 -7.29 1.82 -14.08
N GLU A 29 -6.84 0.56 -13.98
CA GLU A 29 -5.47 0.21 -13.61
C GLU A 29 -4.42 0.77 -14.59
N GLU A 30 -4.63 0.58 -15.90
CA GLU A 30 -3.65 1.01 -16.90
C GLU A 30 -3.43 2.52 -16.89
N LEU A 31 -4.50 3.31 -16.80
CA LEU A 31 -4.41 4.76 -16.72
C LEU A 31 -3.70 5.17 -15.41
N ALA A 32 -4.07 4.54 -14.29
CA ALA A 32 -3.50 4.82 -12.99
C ALA A 32 -1.99 4.56 -12.95
N PHE A 33 -1.53 3.37 -13.34
CA PHE A 33 -0.12 2.98 -13.28
C PHE A 33 0.74 3.69 -14.32
N ARG A 34 0.23 3.92 -15.53
CA ARG A 34 1.05 4.47 -16.62
C ARG A 34 1.14 5.99 -16.59
N TYR A 35 0.10 6.67 -16.10
CA TYR A 35 0.00 8.13 -16.23
C TYR A 35 -0.28 8.85 -14.92
N LEU A 36 -1.11 8.31 -14.02
CA LEU A 36 -1.48 9.05 -12.81
C LEU A 36 -0.41 8.93 -11.72
N PHE A 37 -0.12 7.72 -11.23
CA PHE A 37 0.83 7.52 -10.13
C PHE A 37 2.24 8.07 -10.42
N PRO A 38 2.84 7.87 -11.61
CA PRO A 38 4.18 8.39 -11.89
C PRO A 38 4.30 9.92 -11.83
N ASN A 39 3.19 10.62 -12.02
CA ASN A 39 3.13 12.08 -12.03
C ASN A 39 2.40 12.65 -10.80
N ALA A 40 2.02 11.80 -9.85
CA ALA A 40 1.27 12.22 -8.68
C ALA A 40 2.19 12.71 -7.56
N VAL A 41 1.71 13.71 -6.83
CA VAL A 41 2.20 14.09 -5.51
C VAL A 41 1.13 13.63 -4.51
N VAL A 42 1.48 12.73 -3.59
CA VAL A 42 0.54 12.25 -2.58
C VAL A 42 0.57 13.17 -1.36
N ILE A 43 -0.57 13.74 -0.98
CA ILE A 43 -0.68 14.60 0.20
C ILE A 43 -1.32 13.81 1.34
N ILE A 44 -0.56 13.60 2.42
CA ILE A 44 -0.99 12.83 3.60
C ILE A 44 -1.30 13.80 4.73
N VAL A 45 -2.55 13.81 5.17
CA VAL A 45 -3.01 14.67 6.27
C VAL A 45 -3.66 13.80 7.32
N GLU A 46 -3.19 13.92 8.56
CA GLU A 46 -3.81 13.28 9.71
C GLU A 46 -4.36 14.34 10.67
N LEU A 47 -5.64 14.21 11.00
CA LEU A 47 -6.31 15.03 11.98
C LEU A 47 -6.41 14.26 13.30
N VAL A 48 -6.07 14.93 14.40
CA VAL A 48 -6.24 14.44 15.77
C VAL A 48 -7.37 15.24 16.41
N GLY A 49 -8.47 14.57 16.73
CA GLY A 49 -9.69 15.22 17.19
C GLY A 49 -10.29 16.13 16.11
N ASP A 50 -10.94 17.21 16.52
CA ASP A 50 -11.74 18.03 15.60
C ASP A 50 -10.95 19.16 14.90
N VAL A 51 -9.79 19.55 15.45
CA VAL A 51 -9.11 20.81 15.03
C VAL A 51 -7.58 20.74 15.00
N THR A 52 -6.95 19.62 15.35
CA THR A 52 -5.48 19.53 15.39
C THR A 52 -4.94 18.59 14.33
N TYR A 53 -3.71 18.84 13.88
CA TYR A 53 -3.01 18.01 12.92
C TYR A 53 -2.00 17.12 13.64
N ASP A 54 -1.70 15.94 13.10
CA ASP A 54 -0.51 15.17 13.48
C ASP A 54 0.62 15.33 12.44
N ASN A 55 1.82 14.92 12.88
CA ASN A 55 2.91 14.63 11.98
C ASN A 55 2.70 13.27 11.32
N ALA A 56 2.35 13.27 10.02
CA ALA A 56 1.86 12.11 9.30
C ALA A 56 2.72 11.71 8.08
N PRO A 57 4.05 11.52 8.23
CA PRO A 57 4.83 10.97 7.12
C PRO A 57 4.32 9.56 6.79
N PRO A 58 4.41 9.12 5.52
CA PRO A 58 3.99 7.77 5.16
C PRO A 58 4.79 6.76 5.99
N CYS A 59 4.10 5.80 6.61
CA CYS A 59 4.82 4.74 7.32
C CYS A 59 5.62 3.88 6.32
N PRO A 60 6.65 3.12 6.76
CA PRO A 60 7.50 2.38 5.83
C PRO A 60 6.76 1.43 4.87
N LYS A 61 5.60 0.90 5.28
CA LYS A 61 4.76 0.04 4.43
C LYS A 61 4.04 0.85 3.34
N CYS A 62 3.54 2.04 3.69
CA CYS A 62 2.84 2.92 2.77
C CYS A 62 3.82 3.59 1.81
N ASP A 63 5.00 4.03 2.27
CA ASP A 63 6.10 4.46 1.41
C ASP A 63 6.42 3.39 0.36
N THR A 64 6.60 2.13 0.81
CA THR A 64 6.88 1.01 -0.09
C THR A 64 5.75 0.78 -1.10
N LEU A 65 4.48 0.88 -0.69
CA LEU A 65 3.33 0.77 -1.60
C LEU A 65 3.30 1.90 -2.63
N LEU A 66 3.48 3.15 -2.20
CA LEU A 66 3.47 4.33 -3.06
C LEU A 66 4.52 4.20 -4.17
N ARG A 67 5.73 3.76 -3.80
CA ARG A 67 6.79 3.45 -4.77
C ARG A 67 6.49 2.24 -5.65
N ALA A 68 5.75 1.26 -5.13
CA ALA A 68 5.35 0.08 -5.90
C ALA A 68 4.40 0.45 -7.04
N VAL A 69 3.54 1.45 -6.82
CA VAL A 69 2.60 1.92 -7.83
C VAL A 69 3.13 3.05 -8.71
N GLY A 70 4.32 3.57 -8.41
CA GLY A 70 5.03 4.55 -9.23
C GLY A 70 5.06 5.97 -8.67
N VAL A 71 4.47 6.22 -7.50
CA VAL A 71 4.51 7.53 -6.86
C VAL A 71 5.93 7.79 -6.35
N GLY A 72 6.54 8.89 -6.83
CA GLY A 72 7.90 9.30 -6.43
C GLY A 72 7.95 10.37 -5.34
N SER A 73 6.85 11.08 -5.11
CA SER A 73 6.82 12.24 -4.23
C SER A 73 5.58 12.30 -3.36
N ALA A 74 5.74 12.83 -2.15
CA ALA A 74 4.66 13.06 -1.21
C ALA A 74 4.84 14.38 -0.45
N CYS A 75 3.75 14.83 0.15
CA CYS A 75 3.72 15.88 1.15
C CYS A 75 3.01 15.33 2.39
N HIS A 76 3.33 15.84 3.58
CA HIS A 76 2.60 15.43 4.77
C HIS A 76 2.35 16.55 5.78
N SER A 77 1.28 16.43 6.56
CA SER A 77 1.03 17.35 7.68
C SER A 77 2.06 17.18 8.80
N THR A 78 2.26 18.26 9.55
CA THR A 78 2.98 18.30 10.82
C THR A 78 2.03 18.67 11.94
N LYS A 79 2.44 18.47 13.20
CA LYS A 79 1.68 18.88 14.40
C LYS A 79 1.31 20.37 14.45
N ARG A 80 1.98 21.21 13.66
CA ARG A 80 1.72 22.65 13.56
C ARG A 80 0.74 23.01 12.45
N GLY A 81 0.17 22.03 11.74
CA GLY A 81 -0.66 22.24 10.55
C GLY A 81 0.12 22.72 9.33
N ILE A 82 1.46 22.66 9.37
CA ILE A 82 2.31 22.98 8.22
C ILE A 82 2.46 21.71 7.39
N VAL A 83 2.35 21.83 6.07
CA VAL A 83 2.64 20.75 5.14
C VAL A 83 4.14 20.75 4.84
N VAL A 84 4.80 19.63 5.12
CA VAL A 84 6.15 19.37 4.63
C VAL A 84 6.02 18.99 3.17
N GLU A 85 6.57 19.83 2.31
CA GLU A 85 6.60 19.65 0.86
C GLU A 85 7.81 18.81 0.43
N ASP A 86 7.73 18.26 -0.78
CA ASP A 86 8.84 17.61 -1.49
C ASP A 86 9.50 16.41 -0.80
N LEU A 87 8.74 15.61 -0.03
CA LEU A 87 9.24 14.33 0.46
C LEU A 87 9.46 13.37 -0.72
N GLN A 88 10.72 13.10 -1.02
CA GLN A 88 11.13 12.13 -2.03
C GLN A 88 11.03 10.71 -1.46
N LEU A 89 10.17 9.88 -2.03
CA LEU A 89 9.95 8.49 -1.60
C LEU A 89 11.04 7.54 -2.14
N GLY A 90 11.88 8.02 -3.06
CA GLY A 90 12.93 7.25 -3.73
C GLY A 90 12.41 6.49 -4.95
N ASN A 91 13.26 5.64 -5.54
CA ASN A 91 12.95 5.04 -6.83
C ASN A 91 11.71 4.14 -6.78
N SER A 92 10.87 4.30 -7.81
CA SER A 92 9.73 3.42 -8.09
C SER A 92 10.21 1.99 -8.36
N ASN A 93 9.50 1.00 -7.84
CA ASN A 93 9.83 -0.40 -8.04
C ASN A 93 8.60 -1.29 -7.88
N VAL A 94 8.06 -1.77 -9.01
CA VAL A 94 6.86 -2.63 -9.05
C VAL A 94 7.05 -3.96 -8.30
N GLU A 95 8.28 -4.46 -8.16
CA GLU A 95 8.56 -5.70 -7.42
C GLU A 95 8.26 -5.58 -5.93
N PHE A 96 8.08 -4.36 -5.42
CA PHE A 96 7.59 -4.15 -4.07
C PHE A 96 6.17 -4.66 -3.84
N LEU A 97 5.36 -4.86 -4.90
CA LEU A 97 4.08 -5.56 -4.82
C LEU A 97 4.23 -7.02 -4.36
N ASN A 98 5.41 -7.63 -4.50
CA ASN A 98 5.69 -8.98 -4.02
C ASN A 98 5.85 -9.02 -2.48
N ARG A 99 6.08 -7.88 -1.82
CA ARG A 99 6.30 -7.84 -0.37
C ARG A 99 4.99 -8.07 0.36
N GLU A 100 4.96 -9.02 1.29
CA GLU A 100 3.77 -9.34 2.09
C GLU A 100 3.17 -8.11 2.78
N THR A 101 4.03 -7.23 3.29
CA THR A 101 3.67 -5.98 3.98
C THR A 101 2.97 -4.94 3.09
N VAL A 102 3.04 -5.08 1.77
CA VAL A 102 2.38 -4.24 0.76
C VAL A 102 1.21 -4.99 0.15
N ARG A 103 1.46 -6.22 -0.29
CA ARG A 103 0.52 -7.09 -1.00
C ARG A 103 -0.74 -7.37 -0.21
N ILE A 104 -0.62 -7.81 1.04
CA ILE A 104 -1.76 -8.18 1.88
C ILE A 104 -2.71 -7.00 2.11
N PRO A 105 -2.25 -5.82 2.61
CA PRO A 105 -3.16 -4.70 2.80
C PRO A 105 -3.72 -4.17 1.48
N PHE A 106 -2.93 -4.15 0.40
CA PHE A 106 -3.42 -3.71 -0.90
C PHE A 106 -4.50 -4.65 -1.47
N ARG A 107 -4.31 -5.97 -1.36
CA ARG A 107 -5.32 -6.98 -1.70
C ARG A 107 -6.59 -6.80 -0.87
N ALA A 108 -6.44 -6.55 0.43
CA ALA A 108 -7.60 -6.32 1.30
C ALA A 108 -8.40 -5.09 0.89
N ALA A 109 -7.74 -3.97 0.56
CA ALA A 109 -8.40 -2.76 0.06
C ALA A 109 -9.07 -2.99 -1.30
N CYS A 110 -8.40 -3.69 -2.23
CA CYS A 110 -8.98 -4.08 -3.52
C CYS A 110 -10.26 -4.92 -3.33
N ASN A 111 -10.24 -5.89 -2.42
CA ASN A 111 -11.43 -6.70 -2.11
C ASN A 111 -12.56 -5.87 -1.50
N GLU A 112 -12.23 -4.91 -0.62
CA GLU A 112 -13.21 -4.01 0.01
C GLU A 112 -13.91 -3.12 -1.02
N LEU A 113 -13.17 -2.61 -2.01
CA LEU A 113 -13.70 -1.72 -3.04
C LEU A 113 -14.15 -2.44 -4.32
N GLY A 114 -14.08 -3.79 -4.36
CA GLY A 114 -14.43 -4.57 -5.55
C GLY A 114 -13.53 -4.28 -6.77
N VAL A 115 -12.27 -3.92 -6.53
CA VAL A 115 -11.29 -3.58 -7.56
C VAL A 115 -10.45 -4.80 -7.92
N GLU A 116 -10.34 -5.08 -9.21
CA GLU A 116 -9.43 -6.08 -9.74
C GLU A 116 -8.13 -5.40 -10.22
N CYS A 117 -7.00 -5.73 -9.60
CA CYS A 117 -5.68 -5.22 -9.96
C CYS A 117 -4.83 -6.37 -10.52
N LEU A 118 -4.59 -6.36 -11.83
CA LEU A 118 -3.83 -7.35 -12.59
C LEU A 118 -2.38 -7.40 -12.12
N ARG A 119 -1.70 -6.27 -11.97
CA ARG A 119 -0.31 -6.21 -11.47
C ARG A 119 -0.16 -6.83 -10.08
N LEU A 120 -1.17 -6.68 -9.22
CA LEU A 120 -1.19 -7.32 -7.90
C LEU A 120 -1.41 -8.84 -8.00
N LYS A 121 -2.29 -9.29 -8.90
CA LYS A 121 -2.50 -10.72 -9.18
C LYS A 121 -1.22 -11.37 -9.72
N GLU A 122 -0.56 -10.74 -10.69
CA GLU A 122 0.71 -11.22 -11.24
C GLU A 122 1.79 -11.33 -10.15
N ALA A 123 1.86 -10.36 -9.23
CA ALA A 123 2.78 -10.41 -8.09
C ALA A 123 2.48 -11.61 -7.16
N GLU A 124 1.20 -11.92 -6.92
CA GLU A 124 0.79 -13.09 -6.14
C GLU A 124 1.14 -14.40 -6.84
N GLU A 125 0.89 -14.50 -8.14
CA GLU A 125 1.21 -15.67 -8.96
C GLU A 125 2.71 -15.96 -9.01
N ARG A 126 3.55 -14.92 -9.16
CA ARG A 126 5.01 -15.06 -9.11
C ARG A 126 5.48 -15.73 -7.81
N ILE A 127 4.86 -15.38 -6.69
CA ILE A 127 5.22 -15.94 -5.38
C ILE A 127 4.78 -17.40 -5.25
N HIS A 128 3.55 -17.73 -5.68
CA HIS A 128 3.07 -19.11 -5.67
C HIS A 128 3.95 -20.04 -6.53
N ASN A 129 4.41 -19.55 -7.69
CA ASN A 129 5.30 -20.30 -8.56
C ASN A 129 6.69 -20.51 -7.93
N LEU A 130 7.23 -19.51 -7.23
CA LEU A 130 8.49 -19.64 -6.49
C LEU A 130 8.39 -20.66 -5.34
N ASP A 131 7.28 -20.65 -4.61
CA ASP A 131 7.04 -21.62 -3.53
C ASP A 131 6.90 -23.05 -4.09
N ALA A 132 6.22 -23.23 -5.22
CA ALA A 132 6.08 -24.52 -5.89
C ALA A 132 7.44 -25.09 -6.34
N VAL A 133 8.31 -24.25 -6.92
CA VAL A 133 9.68 -24.64 -7.32
C VAL A 133 10.52 -25.01 -6.10
N ASN A 134 10.44 -24.24 -5.02
CA ASN A 134 11.20 -24.51 -3.78
C ASN A 134 10.74 -25.79 -3.06
N ILE A 135 9.45 -26.13 -3.11
CA ILE A 135 8.93 -27.40 -2.60
C ILE A 135 9.37 -28.56 -3.48
N GLY A 136 9.41 -28.37 -4.81
CA GLY A 136 9.94 -29.35 -5.75
C GLY A 136 11.42 -29.67 -5.49
N ALA A 137 12.25 -28.66 -5.24
CA ALA A 137 13.68 -28.83 -4.95
C ALA A 137 13.94 -29.52 -3.59
N ARG A 138 13.09 -29.29 -2.58
CA ARG A 138 13.22 -29.93 -1.25
C ARG A 138 12.81 -31.40 -1.20
N LYS A 139 12.09 -31.91 -2.21
CA LYS A 139 11.70 -33.34 -2.29
C LYS A 139 12.75 -34.23 -2.96
N VAL A 140 13.86 -33.67 -3.45
CA VAL A 140 14.91 -34.38 -4.20
C VAL A 140 16.18 -34.58 -3.35
N ILE A 141 16.09 -34.41 -2.02
CA ILE A 141 17.19 -34.65 -1.07
C ILE A 141 16.79 -35.73 -0.07
#